data_AF-A0A9D6RT46-F1
#
_entry.id   AF-A0A9D6RT46-F1
#
_cell.length_a   1.000
_cell.length_b   1.000
_cell.length_c   1.000
_cell.angle_alpha   90.00
_cell.angle_beta   90.00
_cell.angle_gamma   90.00
#
_symmetry.space_group_name_H-M   'P 1'
#
loop_
_entity.id
_entity.type
_entity.pdbx_description
1 polymer ?
#
loop_
_entity_poly.entity_id
_entity_poly.type
_entity_poly.pdbx_seq_one_letter_code
_entity_poly.pdbx_strand_id
1 'polypeptide(L)'
;MKRLGNGRFRFLRSQAGFTLIETILAVAILGFIGTGVVMAIDTNSRSTRVLDEQVEAGNLVTAYLEAIKQLAYDKTVDSEYSGAGANVTIPAQYSVAIVIGYSDNGTTWVDSAARTTEKLQRVTISVLRTDGKPVLSICTYRAER
;
A
#
# COMPACT_ATOMS: atom_id res chain seq x y z
N MET A 1 -70.58 -46.00 -30.44
CA MET A 1 -69.79 -44.96 -29.74
C MET A 1 -68.31 -45.21 -30.01
N LYS A 2 -67.62 -44.20 -30.56
CA LYS A 2 -66.40 -44.34 -31.38
C LYS A 2 -65.17 -43.88 -30.58
N ARG A 3 -64.12 -44.72 -30.63
CA ARG A 3 -62.77 -44.67 -30.00
C ARG A 3 -62.25 -43.29 -29.53
N LEU A 4 -61.85 -43.23 -28.25
CA LEU A 4 -60.96 -42.21 -27.70
C LEU A 4 -59.52 -42.44 -28.19
N GLY A 5 -58.92 -41.37 -28.73
CA GLY A 5 -57.59 -41.37 -29.33
C GLY A 5 -56.48 -41.51 -28.29
N ASN A 6 -55.56 -42.44 -28.57
CA ASN A 6 -54.28 -42.56 -27.87
C ASN A 6 -53.41 -41.32 -28.15
N GLY A 7 -53.44 -40.36 -27.24
CA GLY A 7 -52.42 -39.31 -27.14
C GLY A 7 -51.08 -39.93 -26.74
N ARG A 8 -50.26 -40.31 -27.72
CA ARG A 8 -48.87 -40.71 -27.49
C ARG A 8 -48.10 -39.50 -26.95
N PHE A 9 -47.82 -39.48 -25.65
CA PHE A 9 -46.81 -38.61 -25.04
C PHE A 9 -45.46 -38.86 -25.70
N ARG A 10 -45.07 -37.95 -26.60
CA ARG A 10 -43.84 -38.01 -27.38
C ARG A 10 -42.75 -37.15 -26.73
N PHE A 11 -42.66 -37.18 -25.40
CA PHE A 11 -41.78 -36.31 -24.60
C PHE A 11 -40.39 -36.90 -24.30
N LEU A 12 -40.01 -38.01 -24.96
CA LEU A 12 -38.73 -38.70 -24.75
C LEU A 12 -37.99 -38.92 -26.06
N ARG A 13 -37.83 -37.87 -26.88
CA ARG A 13 -36.97 -37.95 -28.06
C ARG A 13 -35.84 -36.93 -27.96
N SER A 14 -34.64 -37.48 -27.84
CA SER A 14 -33.33 -36.83 -27.96
C SER A 14 -32.73 -36.24 -26.69
N GLN A 15 -32.38 -37.08 -25.73
CA GLN A 15 -31.16 -36.81 -24.93
C GLN A 15 -29.97 -37.13 -25.84
N ALA A 16 -29.51 -36.15 -26.61
CA ALA A 16 -28.19 -36.24 -27.24
C ALA A 16 -27.18 -36.21 -26.07
N GLY A 17 -26.58 -37.36 -25.76
CA GLY A 17 -25.52 -37.41 -24.76
C GLY A 17 -24.39 -36.47 -25.15
N PHE A 18 -23.73 -35.87 -24.17
CA PHE A 18 -22.55 -35.05 -24.43
C PHE A 18 -21.50 -35.88 -25.15
N THR A 19 -21.03 -35.37 -26.29
CA THR A 19 -19.93 -36.03 -27.00
C THR A 19 -18.63 -35.84 -26.22
N LEU A 20 -17.75 -36.83 -26.24
CA LEU A 20 -16.47 -36.77 -25.52
C LEU A 20 -15.65 -35.53 -25.94
N ILE A 21 -15.66 -35.19 -27.23
CA ILE A 21 -14.93 -34.03 -27.75
C ILE A 21 -15.49 -32.70 -27.25
N GLU A 22 -16.82 -32.59 -27.12
CA GLU A 22 -17.48 -31.39 -26.61
C GLU A 22 -17.14 -31.17 -25.14
N THR A 23 -17.10 -32.24 -24.33
CA THR A 23 -16.69 -32.14 -22.92
C THR A 23 -15.22 -31.70 -22.78
N ILE A 24 -14.32 -32.22 -23.61
CA ILE A 24 -12.90 -31.83 -23.60
C ILE A 24 -12.74 -30.36 -24.00
N LEU A 25 -13.45 -29.91 -25.04
CA LEU A 25 -13.41 -28.52 -25.48
C LEU A 25 -13.96 -27.58 -24.39
N ALA A 26 -15.09 -27.94 -23.78
CA ALA A 26 -15.68 -27.17 -22.69
C ALA A 26 -14.70 -27.05 -21.50
N VAL A 27 -14.08 -28.16 -21.09
CA VAL A 27 -13.08 -28.15 -20.01
C VAL A 27 -11.84 -27.33 -20.39
N ALA A 28 -11.38 -27.40 -21.63
CA ALA A 28 -10.24 -26.59 -22.09
C ALA A 28 -10.53 -25.08 -22.02
N ILE A 29 -11.73 -24.66 -22.46
CA ILE A 29 -12.17 -23.26 -22.38
C ILE A 29 -12.32 -22.82 -20.92
N LEU A 30 -12.95 -23.66 -20.08
CA LEU A 30 -13.11 -23.37 -18.65
C LEU A 30 -11.75 -23.29 -17.94
N GLY A 31 -10.79 -24.14 -18.30
CA GLY A 31 -9.44 -24.10 -17.78
C GLY A 31 -8.74 -22.78 -18.14
N PHE A 32 -8.84 -22.36 -19.41
CA PHE A 32 -8.26 -21.09 -19.85
C PHE A 32 -8.86 -19.89 -19.11
N ILE A 33 -10.20 -19.80 -19.05
CA ILE A 33 -10.90 -18.73 -18.32
C ILE A 33 -10.53 -18.77 -16.83
N GLY A 34 -10.51 -19.96 -16.22
CA GLY A 34 -10.18 -20.15 -14.82
C GLY A 34 -8.80 -19.61 -14.47
N THR A 35 -7.78 -19.90 -15.29
CA THR A 35 -6.42 -19.37 -15.05
C THR A 35 -6.37 -17.85 -15.14
N GLY A 36 -7.08 -17.24 -16.08
CA GLY A 36 -7.18 -15.78 -16.20
C GLY A 36 -7.78 -15.12 -14.96
N VAL A 37 -8.87 -15.71 -14.43
CA VAL A 37 -9.53 -15.20 -13.22
C VAL A 37 -8.62 -15.30 -12.00
N VAL A 38 -7.92 -16.42 -11.82
CA VAL A 38 -7.00 -16.60 -10.69
C VAL A 38 -5.86 -15.58 -10.73
N MET A 39 -5.27 -15.34 -11.92
CA MET A 39 -4.23 -14.31 -12.08
C MET A 39 -4.74 -12.91 -11.75
N ALA A 40 -5.97 -12.58 -12.16
CA ALA A 40 -6.58 -11.30 -11.85
C ALA A 40 -6.81 -11.11 -10.33
N ILE A 41 -7.23 -12.16 -9.63
CA ILE A 41 -7.43 -12.13 -8.18
C ILE A 41 -6.09 -11.94 -7.44
N ASP A 42 -5.04 -12.68 -7.83
CA ASP A 42 -3.71 -12.54 -7.22
C ASP A 42 -3.16 -11.12 -7.40
N THR A 43 -3.30 -10.57 -8.61
CA THR A 43 -2.87 -9.18 -8.90
C THR A 43 -3.62 -8.18 -8.04
N ASN A 44 -4.95 -8.33 -7.93
CA ASN A 44 -5.76 -7.43 -7.11
C ASN A 44 -5.38 -7.53 -5.62
N SER A 45 -5.21 -8.74 -5.09
CA SER A 45 -4.79 -8.95 -3.70
C SER A 45 -3.45 -8.29 -3.39
N ARG A 46 -2.47 -8.39 -4.29
CA ARG A 46 -1.18 -7.70 -4.14
C ARG A 46 -1.32 -6.19 -4.20
N SER A 47 -2.16 -5.68 -5.09
CA SER A 47 -2.42 -4.24 -5.20
C SER A 47 -3.04 -3.68 -3.92
N THR A 48 -4.04 -4.36 -3.34
CA THR A 48 -4.67 -3.94 -2.08
C THR A 48 -3.64 -3.88 -0.95
N ARG A 49 -2.79 -4.90 -0.81
CA ARG A 49 -1.72 -4.91 0.20
C ARG A 49 -0.78 -3.71 0.09
N VAL A 50 -0.34 -3.38 -1.13
CA VAL A 50 0.54 -2.22 -1.35
C VAL A 50 -0.18 -0.92 -0.98
N LEU A 51 -1.47 -0.78 -1.31
CA LEU A 51 -2.24 0.39 -0.95
C LEU A 51 -2.40 0.53 0.57
N ASP A 52 -2.72 -0.56 1.25
CA ASP A 52 -2.85 -0.56 2.72
C ASP A 52 -1.53 -0.15 3.38
N GLU A 53 -0.40 -0.68 2.91
CA GLU A 53 0.93 -0.29 3.40
C GLU A 53 1.21 1.21 3.18
N GLN A 54 0.85 1.76 2.02
CA GLN A 54 1.04 3.17 1.71
C GLN A 54 0.16 4.07 2.58
N VAL A 55 -1.10 3.67 2.83
CA VAL A 55 -2.02 4.42 3.69
C VAL A 55 -1.52 4.42 5.13
N GLU A 56 -1.09 3.26 5.64
CA GLU A 56 -0.56 3.13 6.99
C GLU A 56 0.73 3.95 7.17
N ALA A 57 1.66 3.84 6.22
CA ALA A 57 2.88 4.64 6.21
C ALA A 57 2.58 6.15 6.11
N GLY A 58 1.61 6.55 5.28
CA GLY A 58 1.18 7.94 5.15
C GLY A 58 0.60 8.50 6.45
N ASN A 59 -0.21 7.72 7.16
CA ASN A 59 -0.75 8.09 8.47
C ASN A 59 0.37 8.25 9.50
N LEU A 60 1.35 7.34 9.53
CA LEU A 60 2.51 7.44 10.41
C LEU A 60 3.32 8.70 10.10
N VAL A 61 3.72 8.93 8.85
CA VAL A 61 4.48 10.12 8.46
C VAL A 61 3.73 11.39 8.86
N THR A 62 2.42 11.44 8.64
CA THR A 62 1.60 12.61 9.02
C THR A 62 1.60 12.83 10.52
N ALA A 63 1.43 11.77 11.32
CA ALA A 63 1.46 11.87 12.78
C ALA A 63 2.83 12.35 13.29
N TYR A 64 3.92 11.85 12.72
CA TYR A 64 5.27 12.31 13.03
C TYR A 64 5.48 13.77 12.60
N LEU A 65 5.02 14.15 11.42
CA LEU A 65 5.12 15.52 10.93
C LEU A 65 4.39 16.51 11.85
N GLU A 66 3.19 16.15 12.32
CA GLU A 66 2.45 16.98 13.28
C GLU A 66 3.16 17.07 14.65
N ALA A 67 3.73 15.97 15.14
CA ALA A 67 4.55 15.99 16.36
C ALA A 67 5.78 16.92 16.21
N ILE A 68 6.46 16.85 15.07
CA ILE A 68 7.63 17.70 14.74
C ILE A 68 7.24 19.18 14.66
N LYS A 69 6.06 19.51 14.12
CA LYS A 69 5.57 20.89 14.05
C LYS A 69 5.29 21.51 15.42
N GLN A 70 4.91 20.70 16.41
CA GLN A 70 4.63 21.16 17.78
C GLN A 70 5.90 21.45 18.58
N LEU A 71 7.02 20.83 18.22
CA LEU A 71 8.32 21.08 18.86
C LEU A 71 8.85 22.47 18.52
N ALA A 72 9.71 23.01 19.38
CA ALA A 72 10.41 24.26 19.08
C ALA A 72 11.32 24.09 17.85
N TYR A 73 11.74 25.20 17.27
CA TYR A 73 12.78 25.14 16.24
C TYR A 73 14.11 24.85 16.94
N ASP A 74 14.60 23.62 16.77
CA ASP A 74 15.83 23.17 17.43
C ASP A 74 17.06 23.69 16.66
N LYS A 75 17.80 24.62 17.24
CA LYS A 75 19.05 25.15 16.67
C LYS A 75 20.28 24.34 17.07
N THR A 76 20.10 23.32 17.89
CA THR A 76 21.15 22.49 18.44
C THR A 76 21.14 21.10 17.81
N VAL A 77 22.26 20.40 17.89
CA VAL A 77 22.42 19.04 17.35
C VAL A 77 21.72 18.00 18.25
N ASP A 78 21.36 18.39 19.48
CA ASP A 78 20.70 17.51 20.45
C ASP A 78 19.22 17.38 20.09
N SER A 79 18.97 16.36 19.28
CA SER A 79 17.72 16.01 18.63
C SER A 79 16.48 16.05 19.53
N GLU A 80 15.85 17.22 19.69
CA GLU A 80 14.46 17.28 20.22
C GLU A 80 13.53 16.41 19.35
N TYR A 81 13.91 16.23 18.08
CA TYR A 81 13.21 15.43 17.10
C TYR A 81 13.35 13.91 17.28
N SER A 82 14.31 13.39 18.05
CA SER A 82 14.39 11.93 18.32
C SER A 82 13.27 11.46 19.25
N GLY A 83 12.69 12.38 20.04
CA GLY A 83 11.48 12.16 20.82
C GLY A 83 10.19 12.54 20.09
N ALA A 84 10.29 13.11 18.87
CA ALA A 84 9.12 13.41 18.08
C ALA A 84 8.37 12.11 17.79
N GLY A 85 7.09 12.06 18.16
CA GLY A 85 6.29 10.85 18.00
C GLY A 85 6.43 9.84 19.13
N ALA A 86 6.95 10.20 20.31
CA ALA A 86 6.92 9.33 21.51
C ALA A 86 5.50 8.81 21.84
N ASN A 87 4.47 9.57 21.46
CA ASN A 87 3.05 9.19 21.63
C ASN A 87 2.44 8.55 20.37
N VAL A 88 3.22 8.33 19.31
CA VAL A 88 2.75 7.69 18.08
C VAL A 88 3.01 6.20 18.19
N THR A 89 1.93 5.41 18.25
CA THR A 89 2.04 3.95 18.25
C THR A 89 2.51 3.48 16.88
N ILE A 90 3.70 2.90 16.83
CA ILE A 90 4.25 2.29 15.62
C ILE A 90 3.81 0.82 15.57
N PRO A 91 3.15 0.36 14.49
CA PRO A 91 2.89 -1.06 14.27
C PRO A 91 4.21 -1.85 14.18
N ALA A 92 4.24 -3.06 14.72
CA ALA A 92 5.46 -3.87 14.86
C ALA A 92 6.21 -4.17 13.54
N GLN A 93 5.52 -4.07 12.40
CA GLN A 93 6.07 -4.32 11.07
C GLN A 93 6.79 -3.12 10.44
N TYR A 94 6.78 -1.96 11.11
CA TYR A 94 7.44 -0.74 10.64
C TYR A 94 8.41 -0.17 11.66
N SER A 95 9.30 0.65 11.13
CA SER A 95 10.18 1.55 11.86
C SER A 95 10.15 2.91 11.18
N VAL A 96 10.40 3.97 11.94
CA VAL A 96 10.44 5.34 11.41
C VAL A 96 11.84 5.89 11.63
N ALA A 97 12.44 6.41 10.57
CA ALA A 97 13.70 7.13 10.61
C ALA A 97 13.46 8.60 10.28
N ILE A 98 14.00 9.47 11.11
CA ILE A 98 13.97 10.92 10.89
C ILE A 98 15.41 11.37 10.63
N VAL A 99 15.61 12.05 9.52
CA VAL A 99 16.91 12.63 9.14
C VAL A 99 16.72 14.12 8.95
N ILE A 100 17.58 14.90 9.58
CA ILE A 100 17.50 16.36 9.57
C ILE A 100 18.76 16.91 8.92
N GLY A 101 18.56 17.73 7.90
CA GLY A 101 19.60 18.56 7.31
C GLY A 101 19.38 20.02 7.72
N TYR A 102 20.46 20.72 8.00
CA TYR A 102 20.45 22.14 8.33
C TYR A 102 21.10 22.94 7.19
N SER A 103 20.60 24.16 6.95
CA SER A 103 21.11 25.05 5.91
C SER A 103 20.90 26.52 6.27
N ASP A 104 21.85 27.35 5.89
CA ASP A 104 21.79 28.82 5.98
C ASP A 104 21.26 29.47 4.70
N ASN A 105 21.47 28.81 3.55
CA ASN A 105 21.24 29.34 2.21
C ASN A 105 20.23 28.53 1.36
N GLY A 106 19.81 27.36 1.85
CA GLY A 106 18.87 26.45 1.17
C GLY A 106 19.50 25.59 0.06
N THR A 107 20.79 25.72 -0.22
CA THR A 107 21.50 24.98 -1.29
C THR A 107 22.50 23.98 -0.75
N THR A 108 23.23 24.33 0.32
CA THR A 108 24.14 23.41 1.03
C THR A 108 23.49 22.91 2.31
N TRP A 109 23.38 21.59 2.44
CA TRP A 109 22.77 20.93 3.59
C TRP A 109 23.83 20.14 4.38
N VAL A 110 23.82 20.28 5.70
CA VAL A 110 24.70 19.56 6.61
C VAL A 110 23.89 18.76 7.63
N ASP A 111 24.38 17.59 8.03
CA ASP A 111 23.67 16.69 8.95
C ASP A 111 23.87 17.04 10.44
N SER A 112 24.46 18.21 10.71
CA SER A 112 24.60 18.76 12.06
C SER A 112 24.40 20.27 12.03
N ALA A 113 23.64 20.79 12.99
CA ALA A 113 23.59 22.23 13.29
C ALA A 113 24.94 22.66 13.89
N ALA A 114 25.97 22.73 13.07
CA ALA A 114 27.31 23.09 13.51
C ALA A 114 27.45 24.59 13.78
N ARG A 115 26.49 25.41 13.33
CA ARG A 115 26.52 26.86 13.52
C ARG A 115 25.14 27.34 13.99
N THR A 116 25.12 28.55 14.56
CA THR A 116 23.89 29.22 15.01
C THR A 116 23.24 30.04 13.90
N THR A 117 23.66 29.82 12.65
CA THR A 117 23.34 30.67 11.48
C THR A 117 22.34 30.02 10.53
N GLU A 118 22.10 28.73 10.71
CA GLU A 118 21.24 27.89 9.91
C GLU A 118 19.81 28.24 10.24
N LYS A 119 19.14 28.88 9.28
CA LYS A 119 17.75 29.33 9.40
C LYS A 119 16.78 28.35 8.77
N LEU A 120 17.28 27.35 8.05
CA LEU A 120 16.49 26.36 7.33
C LEU A 120 16.82 24.94 7.81
N GLN A 121 15.78 24.15 7.96
CA GLN A 121 15.84 22.72 8.28
C GLN A 121 15.09 21.95 7.21
N ARG A 122 15.69 20.85 6.76
CA ARG A 122 15.09 19.83 5.91
C ARG A 122 14.84 18.63 6.79
N VAL A 123 13.57 18.33 7.04
CA VAL A 123 13.17 17.18 7.84
C VAL A 123 12.69 16.10 6.89
N THR A 124 13.40 14.98 6.85
CA THR A 124 13.04 13.81 6.06
C THR A 124 12.53 12.72 7.00
N ILE A 125 11.30 12.29 6.78
CA ILE A 125 10.65 11.24 7.56
C ILE A 125 10.48 10.04 6.64
N SER A 126 11.09 8.92 7.01
CA SER A 126 11.07 7.68 6.26
C SER A 126 10.42 6.58 7.08
N VAL A 127 9.36 5.98 6.56
CA VAL A 127 8.77 4.76 7.12
C VAL A 127 9.39 3.58 6.40
N LEU A 128 10.07 2.74 7.17
CA LEU A 128 10.70 1.52 6.68
C LEU A 128 9.96 0.32 7.23
N ARG A 129 9.84 -0.72 6.42
CA ARG A 129 9.44 -2.03 6.92
C ARG A 129 10.60 -2.62 7.75
N THR A 130 10.32 -3.57 8.65
CA THR A 130 11.34 -4.24 9.47
C THR A 130 12.48 -4.89 8.65
N ASP A 131 12.26 -5.18 7.36
CA ASP A 131 13.31 -5.66 6.44
C ASP A 131 14.23 -4.55 5.90
N GLY A 132 14.07 -3.31 6.38
CA GLY A 132 14.86 -2.14 6.03
C GLY A 132 14.43 -1.47 4.71
N LYS A 133 13.37 -1.94 4.04
CA LYS A 133 12.91 -1.33 2.79
C LYS A 133 12.05 -0.10 3.05
N PRO A 134 12.31 1.04 2.39
CA PRO A 134 11.47 2.21 2.51
C PRO A 134 10.11 1.94 1.86
N VAL A 135 9.04 2.19 2.61
CA VAL A 135 7.66 2.13 2.12
C VAL A 135 7.26 3.52 1.60
N LEU A 136 7.52 4.54 2.41
CA LEU A 136 7.22 5.94 2.09
C LEU A 136 8.29 6.85 2.72
N SER A 137 8.70 7.88 1.99
CA SER A 137 9.60 8.92 2.48
C SER A 137 9.07 10.28 2.06
N ILE A 138 8.91 11.18 3.02
CA ILE A 138 8.48 12.57 2.77
C ILE A 138 9.56 13.51 3.28
N CYS A 139 9.85 14.54 2.49
CA CYS A 139 10.76 15.62 2.84
C CYS A 139 9.96 16.90 3.02
N THR A 140 10.14 17.57 4.16
CA THR A 140 9.57 18.89 4.44
C THR A 140 10.66 19.88 4.81
N TYR A 141 10.33 21.16 4.75
CA TYR A 141 11.23 22.24 5.12
C TYR A 141 10.61 23.08 6.23
N ARG A 142 11.45 23.48 7.18
CA ARG A 142 11.08 24.36 8.29
C ARG A 142 12.07 25.50 8.34
N ALA A 143 11.58 26.72 8.54
CA ALA A 143 12.41 27.89 8.76
C ALA A 143 12.29 28.36 10.21
N GLU A 144 13.36 28.96 10.72
CA GLU A 144 13.32 29.74 11.96
C GLU A 144 12.33 30.91 11.77
N ARG A 145 11.42 31.08 12.74
CA ARG A 145 10.44 32.18 12.73
C ARG A 145 11.03 33.48 13.25
#